data_AF-A0A7J4AD30-F1
#
_entry.id   AF-A0A7J4AD30-F1
#
_cell.length_a   1.000
_cell.length_b   1.000
_cell.length_c   1.000
_cell.angle_alpha   90.00
_cell.angle_beta   90.00
_cell.angle_gamma   90.00
#
_symmetry.space_group_name_H-M   'P 1'
#
loop_
_entity.id
_entity.type
_entity.pdbx_description
1 polymer ?
#
loop_
_entity_poly.entity_id
_entity_poly.type
_entity_poly.pdbx_seq_one_letter_code
_entity_poly.pdbx_strand_id
1 'polypeptide(L)'
;MTQFISIKKHIKEAKWEGIARDCYNQFACSHKMCRTYDPVVLATGDESYSAYGFHTSVLAVTRGLAKLEDLLDSFTFCLECASCEIRCPNTLFSGDFYRYTTTTIDLVRFVRRQLYEKGLKPRNWEKVEASLSRLETVKKEELIQWSRDLKVKRDVPSETVLLIDTFTATQLSSIARDITEILNKLGIDFTVIEPDAPLQQEYLSFNVELFKKNARNLVDKAVKLGAKTALIINPHLLTLLAREYIKYNEEKLPFEQVFFTDYLWELYKKGILKFTKEINLRAAYHDPCNLSKLNGIFDSPRKLLKSIPGIKYVEEHQVLQWRYCCGFGNYIFKNINQDVSLRIGRTRVENAIDLGADALVVACPHCMDQFTEVIRTFNLNIQILHLTELILKAMG
;
A
#
# COMPACT_ATOMS: atom_id res chain seq x y z
N MET A 1 24.98 -25.27 -1.98
CA MET A 1 24.02 -26.24 -1.41
C MET A 1 22.80 -25.51 -0.89
N THR A 2 21.71 -25.49 -1.66
CA THR A 2 20.33 -25.45 -1.14
C THR A 2 19.40 -25.72 -2.33
N GLN A 3 18.79 -26.90 -2.33
CA GLN A 3 17.77 -27.32 -3.28
C GLN A 3 16.54 -26.40 -3.14
N PHE A 4 16.30 -25.54 -4.14
CA PHE A 4 14.98 -24.95 -4.34
C PHE A 4 14.16 -25.91 -5.18
N ILE A 5 13.29 -26.65 -4.49
CA ILE A 5 12.34 -27.57 -5.10
C ILE A 5 11.31 -26.75 -5.89
N SER A 6 11.35 -26.95 -7.20
CA SER A 6 10.30 -26.81 -8.21
C SER A 6 8.88 -26.52 -7.70
N ILE A 7 8.47 -25.26 -7.73
CA ILE A 7 7.07 -24.81 -7.63
C ILE A 7 6.46 -24.90 -9.04
N LYS A 8 6.06 -26.10 -9.49
CA LYS A 8 5.40 -26.26 -10.80
C LYS A 8 4.42 -27.44 -10.76
N LYS A 9 3.15 -27.22 -10.36
CA LYS A 9 1.97 -27.90 -10.94
C LYS A 9 0.56 -27.64 -10.35
N HIS A 10 0.34 -26.87 -9.28
CA HIS A 10 -0.96 -26.92 -8.56
C HIS A 10 -2.01 -25.83 -8.90
N ILE A 11 -1.90 -25.10 -10.02
CA ILE A 11 -2.58 -23.79 -10.13
C ILE A 11 -4.00 -23.79 -10.77
N LYS A 12 -4.59 -24.89 -11.24
CA LYS A 12 -5.95 -24.81 -11.85
C LYS A 12 -7.08 -25.65 -11.23
N GLU A 13 -6.85 -26.87 -10.77
CA GLU A 13 -7.90 -27.67 -10.09
C GLU A 13 -7.54 -28.04 -8.64
N ALA A 14 -6.27 -27.89 -8.25
CA ALA A 14 -5.74 -28.19 -6.91
C ALA A 14 -5.77 -26.99 -5.93
N LYS A 15 -6.54 -25.94 -6.21
CA LYS A 15 -6.51 -24.68 -5.43
C LYS A 15 -7.36 -24.72 -4.16
N TRP A 16 -8.57 -25.27 -4.22
CA TRP A 16 -9.47 -25.27 -3.05
C TRP A 16 -9.04 -26.26 -1.96
N GLU A 17 -8.51 -27.42 -2.31
CA GLU A 17 -8.01 -28.39 -1.32
C GLU A 17 -6.79 -27.86 -0.54
N GLY A 18 -5.82 -27.26 -1.24
CA GLY A 18 -4.67 -26.61 -0.62
C GLY A 18 -5.09 -25.45 0.30
N ILE A 19 -6.01 -24.60 -0.19
CA ILE A 19 -6.57 -23.50 0.60
C ILE A 19 -7.37 -24.02 1.80
N ALA A 20 -8.15 -25.09 1.65
CA ALA A 20 -8.92 -25.69 2.74
C ALA A 20 -8.01 -26.20 3.86
N ARG A 21 -6.90 -26.86 3.50
CA ARG A 21 -5.88 -27.32 4.46
C ARG A 21 -5.25 -26.13 5.19
N ASP A 22 -4.87 -25.09 4.47
CA ASP A 22 -4.28 -23.88 5.05
C ASP A 22 -5.28 -23.15 5.98
N CYS A 23 -6.54 -23.06 5.57
CA CYS A 23 -7.63 -22.55 6.40
C CYS A 23 -7.86 -23.38 7.67
N TYR A 24 -7.74 -24.70 7.57
CA TYR A 24 -7.82 -25.58 8.73
C TYR A 24 -6.68 -25.33 9.73
N ASN A 25 -5.44 -25.11 9.26
CA ASN A 25 -4.33 -24.78 10.14
C ASN A 25 -4.57 -23.46 10.90
N GLN A 26 -5.10 -22.44 10.22
CA GLN A 26 -5.46 -21.17 10.85
C GLN A 26 -6.62 -21.33 11.86
N PHE A 27 -7.61 -22.17 11.53
CA PHE A 27 -8.70 -22.50 12.44
C PHE A 27 -8.20 -23.22 13.70
N ALA A 28 -7.34 -24.23 13.53
CA ALA A 28 -6.81 -25.04 14.63
C ALA A 28 -5.94 -24.23 15.61
N CYS A 29 -5.24 -23.21 15.12
CA CYS A 29 -4.39 -22.30 15.88
C CYS A 29 -5.09 -21.70 17.13
N SER A 30 -6.40 -21.44 17.08
CA SER A 30 -7.26 -21.02 18.21
C SER A 30 -6.86 -19.74 19.00
N HIS A 31 -5.68 -19.15 18.79
CA HIS A 31 -5.23 -17.97 19.54
C HIS A 31 -6.04 -16.69 19.26
N LYS A 32 -6.62 -16.55 18.05
CA LYS A 32 -7.47 -15.42 17.59
C LYS A 32 -6.89 -14.02 17.84
N MET A 33 -5.57 -13.89 18.02
CA MET A 33 -4.88 -12.61 18.25
C MET A 33 -4.99 -11.63 17.07
N CYS A 34 -5.36 -12.11 15.88
CA CYS A 34 -5.66 -11.24 14.74
C CYS A 34 -6.71 -10.17 15.08
N ARG A 35 -7.69 -10.46 15.95
CA ARG A 35 -8.79 -9.54 16.29
C ARG A 35 -8.34 -8.26 17.00
N THR A 36 -7.25 -8.32 17.79
CA THR A 36 -6.83 -7.18 18.63
C THR A 36 -6.08 -6.12 17.83
N TYR A 37 -5.66 -6.44 16.61
CA TYR A 37 -4.87 -5.56 15.74
C TYR A 37 -5.51 -5.36 14.37
N ASP A 38 -6.65 -6.00 14.11
CA ASP A 38 -7.40 -5.78 12.88
C ASP A 38 -8.21 -4.48 13.01
N PRO A 39 -7.89 -3.44 12.23
CA PRO A 39 -8.58 -2.16 12.35
C PRO A 39 -10.07 -2.26 12.01
N VAL A 40 -10.46 -3.24 11.19
CA VAL A 40 -11.86 -3.42 10.80
C VAL A 40 -12.63 -4.05 11.92
N VAL A 41 -12.11 -5.11 12.55
CA VAL A 41 -12.72 -5.71 13.75
C VAL A 41 -12.81 -4.69 14.88
N LEU A 42 -11.77 -3.86 15.10
CA LEU A 42 -11.81 -2.80 16.10
C LEU A 42 -12.89 -1.75 15.80
N ALA A 43 -13.19 -1.49 14.52
CA ALA A 43 -14.25 -0.58 14.13
C ALA A 43 -15.64 -1.23 14.15
N THR A 44 -15.80 -2.48 13.73
CA THR A 44 -17.13 -3.09 13.55
C THR A 44 -17.56 -3.96 14.74
N GLY A 45 -16.62 -4.51 15.49
CA GLY A 45 -16.85 -5.58 16.45
C GLY A 45 -17.19 -6.93 15.83
N ASP A 46 -17.15 -7.04 14.49
CA ASP A 46 -17.56 -8.23 13.75
C ASP A 46 -16.36 -9.15 13.47
N GLU A 47 -16.34 -10.30 14.12
CA GLU A 47 -15.27 -11.30 13.98
C GLU A 47 -15.23 -11.95 12.59
N SER A 48 -16.33 -11.90 11.82
CA SER A 48 -16.36 -12.45 10.46
C SER A 48 -15.43 -11.70 9.50
N TYR A 49 -15.02 -10.47 9.84
CA TYR A 49 -14.08 -9.65 9.06
C TYR A 49 -12.62 -9.81 9.50
N SER A 50 -12.36 -10.66 10.50
CA SER A 50 -11.00 -10.94 10.96
C SER A 50 -10.32 -11.97 10.06
N ALA A 51 -8.99 -12.08 10.16
CA ALA A 51 -8.26 -13.18 9.52
C ALA A 51 -8.82 -14.55 9.91
N TYR A 52 -9.17 -14.76 11.19
CA TYR A 52 -9.82 -15.99 11.62
C TYR A 52 -11.18 -16.17 10.93
N GLY A 53 -12.01 -15.12 10.94
CA GLY A 53 -13.30 -15.08 10.24
C GLY A 53 -13.19 -15.54 8.79
N PHE A 54 -12.32 -14.89 7.99
CA PHE A 54 -12.13 -15.23 6.58
C PHE A 54 -11.74 -16.71 6.36
N HIS A 55 -10.79 -17.24 7.13
CA HIS A 55 -10.36 -18.64 6.98
C HIS A 55 -11.47 -19.61 7.39
N THR A 56 -12.22 -19.31 8.45
CA THR A 56 -13.34 -20.17 8.87
C THR A 56 -14.50 -20.16 7.89
N SER A 57 -14.80 -19.02 7.29
CA SER A 57 -15.84 -18.90 6.27
C SER A 57 -15.48 -19.67 5.00
N VAL A 58 -14.21 -19.63 4.58
CA VAL A 58 -13.73 -20.46 3.47
C VAL A 58 -13.77 -21.94 3.82
N LEU A 59 -13.36 -22.32 5.03
CA LEU A 59 -13.46 -23.70 5.50
C LEU A 59 -14.91 -24.20 5.47
N ALA A 60 -15.87 -23.39 5.92
CA ALA A 60 -17.30 -23.71 5.86
C ALA A 60 -17.77 -23.96 4.41
N VAL A 61 -17.35 -23.14 3.45
CA VAL A 61 -17.65 -23.35 2.02
C VAL A 61 -17.06 -24.67 1.52
N THR A 62 -15.78 -24.95 1.83
CA THR A 62 -15.12 -26.19 1.38
C THR A 62 -15.72 -27.46 1.99
N ARG A 63 -16.44 -27.34 3.12
CA ARG A 63 -17.13 -28.44 3.80
C ARG A 63 -18.62 -28.52 3.45
N GLY A 64 -19.12 -27.68 2.56
CA GLY A 64 -20.52 -27.64 2.16
C GLY A 64 -21.48 -27.08 3.23
N LEU A 65 -20.95 -26.38 4.23
CA LEU A 65 -21.74 -25.76 5.31
C LEU A 65 -22.22 -24.34 4.96
N ALA A 66 -21.58 -23.71 3.97
CA ALA A 66 -21.94 -22.42 3.41
C ALA A 66 -21.72 -22.44 1.90
N LYS A 67 -22.33 -21.48 1.20
CA LYS A 67 -22.11 -21.26 -0.23
C LYS A 67 -21.12 -20.13 -0.44
N LEU A 68 -20.47 -20.10 -1.60
CA LEU A 68 -19.50 -19.05 -1.91
C LEU A 68 -20.18 -17.67 -1.94
N GLU A 69 -21.41 -17.60 -2.42
CA GLU A 69 -22.27 -16.41 -2.46
C GLU A 69 -22.47 -15.79 -1.06
N ASP A 70 -22.46 -16.61 0.01
CA ASP A 70 -22.62 -16.14 1.38
C ASP A 70 -21.41 -15.30 1.86
N LEU A 71 -20.27 -15.41 1.17
CA LEU A 71 -19.04 -14.70 1.51
C LEU A 71 -18.96 -13.29 0.89
N LEU A 72 -19.86 -12.97 -0.05
CA LEU A 72 -19.75 -11.86 -0.98
C LEU A 72 -19.43 -10.52 -0.31
N ASP A 73 -20.22 -10.13 0.69
CA ASP A 73 -20.04 -8.85 1.37
C ASP A 73 -18.90 -8.89 2.39
N SER A 74 -18.75 -9.99 3.14
CA SER A 74 -17.72 -10.11 4.19
C SER A 74 -16.31 -9.92 3.63
N PHE A 75 -16.02 -10.45 2.45
CA PHE A 75 -14.70 -10.35 1.83
C PHE A 75 -14.39 -8.95 1.29
N THR A 76 -15.35 -8.02 1.25
CA THR A 76 -15.07 -6.61 0.95
C THR A 76 -14.42 -5.88 2.12
N PHE A 77 -14.53 -6.41 3.35
CA PHE A 77 -14.03 -5.79 4.57
C PHE A 77 -12.53 -5.98 4.82
N CYS A 78 -11.81 -6.75 4.01
CA CYS A 78 -10.36 -6.82 4.14
C CYS A 78 -9.67 -5.62 3.46
N LEU A 79 -8.92 -4.85 4.25
CA LEU A 79 -8.09 -3.72 3.79
C LEU A 79 -6.81 -4.12 3.04
N GLU A 80 -6.44 -5.41 3.08
CA GLU A 80 -5.15 -5.92 2.60
C GLU A 80 -3.92 -5.26 3.27
N CYS A 81 -4.03 -4.90 4.54
CA CYS A 81 -2.97 -4.19 5.27
C CYS A 81 -1.97 -5.11 6.00
N ALA A 82 -2.18 -6.43 6.00
CA ALA A 82 -1.37 -7.44 6.69
C ALA A 82 -1.22 -7.27 8.22
N SER A 83 -2.00 -6.42 8.89
CA SER A 83 -1.92 -6.26 10.37
C SER A 83 -2.06 -7.60 11.10
N CYS A 84 -3.00 -8.44 10.64
CA CYS A 84 -3.25 -9.77 11.20
C CYS A 84 -2.10 -10.76 10.96
N GLU A 85 -1.32 -10.56 9.89
CA GLU A 85 -0.25 -11.48 9.49
C GLU A 85 1.05 -11.20 10.26
N ILE A 86 1.41 -9.91 10.37
CA ILE A 86 2.63 -9.47 11.06
C ILE A 86 2.56 -9.61 12.59
N ARG A 87 1.34 -9.66 13.16
CA ARG A 87 1.08 -9.81 14.60
C ARG A 87 0.64 -11.21 14.99
N CYS A 88 0.57 -12.14 14.04
CA CYS A 88 0.22 -13.52 14.33
C CYS A 88 1.27 -14.15 15.27
N PRO A 89 0.88 -14.76 16.40
CA PRO A 89 1.81 -15.45 17.28
C PRO A 89 2.65 -16.51 16.55
N ASN A 90 2.08 -17.22 15.58
CA ASN A 90 2.85 -18.16 14.77
C ASN A 90 3.94 -17.42 13.99
N THR A 91 3.64 -16.27 13.37
CA THR A 91 4.65 -15.44 12.70
C THR A 91 5.73 -14.93 13.66
N LEU A 92 5.35 -14.54 14.88
CA LEU A 92 6.27 -13.96 15.86
C LEU A 92 7.17 -15.00 16.55
N PHE A 93 6.63 -16.17 16.89
CA PHE A 93 7.31 -17.17 17.71
C PHE A 93 7.92 -18.32 16.91
N SER A 94 7.36 -18.66 15.75
CA SER A 94 7.84 -19.79 14.92
C SER A 94 8.60 -19.35 13.66
N GLY A 95 8.79 -18.05 13.46
CA GLY A 95 9.29 -17.47 12.22
C GLY A 95 8.17 -17.25 11.20
N ASP A 96 8.49 -17.06 9.92
CA ASP A 96 7.53 -16.69 8.88
C ASP A 96 6.51 -17.81 8.60
N PHE A 97 5.47 -17.91 9.43
CA PHE A 97 4.37 -18.88 9.31
C PHE A 97 3.73 -18.83 7.92
N TYR A 98 3.55 -17.62 7.39
CA TYR A 98 2.98 -17.37 6.07
C TYR A 98 3.91 -17.70 4.90
N ARG A 99 5.18 -18.07 5.17
CA ARG A 99 6.06 -18.65 4.15
C ARG A 99 5.57 -19.99 3.62
N TYR A 100 4.88 -20.77 4.46
CA TYR A 100 4.47 -22.14 4.16
C TYR A 100 2.96 -22.31 4.04
N THR A 101 2.21 -21.19 4.10
CA THR A 101 0.75 -21.22 4.05
C THR A 101 0.21 -20.00 3.31
N THR A 102 -1.03 -20.07 2.87
CA THR A 102 -1.72 -18.96 2.22
C THR A 102 -1.85 -17.76 3.16
N THR A 103 -1.40 -16.58 2.73
CA THR A 103 -1.60 -15.33 3.48
C THR A 103 -3.09 -14.97 3.55
N THR A 104 -3.50 -14.19 4.54
CA THR A 104 -4.87 -13.70 4.62
C THR A 104 -5.19 -12.81 3.41
N ILE A 105 -4.23 -11.98 2.98
CA ILE A 105 -4.37 -11.16 1.77
C ILE A 105 -4.62 -12.04 0.54
N ASP A 106 -3.85 -13.11 0.37
CA ASP A 106 -3.99 -14.01 -0.78
C ASP A 106 -5.29 -14.79 -0.77
N LEU A 107 -5.70 -15.26 0.41
CA LEU A 107 -6.98 -15.92 0.60
C LEU A 107 -8.13 -14.99 0.18
N VAL A 108 -8.10 -13.76 0.68
CA VAL A 108 -9.11 -12.75 0.36
C VAL A 108 -9.16 -12.46 -1.13
N ARG A 109 -8.00 -12.19 -1.74
CA ARG A 109 -7.91 -11.96 -3.18
C ARG A 109 -8.38 -13.18 -3.97
N PHE A 110 -8.08 -14.38 -3.52
CA PHE A 110 -8.57 -15.62 -4.13
C PHE A 110 -10.10 -15.71 -4.11
N VAL A 111 -10.72 -15.55 -2.94
CA VAL A 111 -12.19 -15.60 -2.83
C VAL A 111 -12.86 -14.52 -3.66
N ARG A 112 -12.33 -13.28 -3.64
CA ARG A 112 -12.81 -12.18 -4.50
C ARG A 112 -12.76 -12.53 -5.99
N ARG A 113 -11.69 -13.17 -6.46
CA ARG A 113 -11.59 -13.65 -7.86
C ARG A 113 -12.66 -14.69 -8.17
N GLN A 114 -12.86 -15.66 -7.27
CA GLN A 114 -13.84 -16.73 -7.47
C GLN A 114 -15.28 -16.20 -7.51
N LEU A 115 -15.60 -15.20 -6.69
CA LEU A 115 -16.89 -14.50 -6.73
C LEU A 115 -17.08 -13.78 -8.07
N TYR A 116 -16.05 -13.03 -8.50
CA TYR A 116 -16.10 -12.27 -9.74
C TYR A 116 -16.20 -13.16 -11.00
N GLU A 117 -15.46 -14.28 -11.05
CA GLU A 117 -15.55 -15.27 -12.13
C GLU A 117 -16.95 -15.88 -12.26
N LYS A 118 -17.72 -15.96 -11.17
CA LYS A 118 -19.12 -16.40 -11.16
C LYS A 118 -20.12 -15.28 -11.47
N GLY A 119 -19.66 -14.06 -11.75
CA GLY A 119 -20.52 -12.90 -11.95
C GLY A 119 -21.19 -12.39 -10.68
N LEU A 120 -20.72 -12.81 -9.50
CA LEU A 120 -21.24 -12.38 -8.21
C LEU A 120 -20.53 -11.09 -7.80
N LYS A 121 -21.28 -9.99 -7.83
CA LYS A 121 -20.79 -8.66 -7.50
C LYS A 121 -21.33 -8.22 -6.14
N PRO A 122 -20.47 -7.76 -5.20
CA PRO A 122 -20.93 -7.24 -3.92
C PRO A 122 -21.87 -6.05 -4.07
N ARG A 123 -22.57 -5.70 -2.98
CA ARG A 123 -23.39 -4.48 -2.97
C ARG A 123 -22.53 -3.25 -3.27
N ASN A 124 -23.11 -2.31 -4.02
CA ASN A 124 -22.46 -1.06 -4.45
C ASN A 124 -21.22 -1.21 -5.33
N TRP A 125 -21.10 -2.34 -6.06
CA TRP A 125 -19.95 -2.62 -6.92
C TRP A 125 -19.75 -1.58 -8.03
N GLU A 126 -20.82 -0.93 -8.49
CA GLU A 126 -20.76 0.14 -9.49
C GLU A 126 -19.85 1.30 -9.08
N LYS A 127 -19.70 1.57 -7.76
CA LYS A 127 -18.77 2.59 -7.25
C LYS A 127 -17.30 2.19 -7.43
N VAL A 128 -17.01 0.90 -7.26
CA VAL A 128 -15.67 0.34 -7.50
C VAL A 128 -15.37 0.45 -8.99
N GLU A 129 -16.29 0.01 -9.85
CA GLU A 129 -16.14 0.10 -11.31
C GLU A 129 -15.94 1.54 -11.79
N ALA A 130 -16.68 2.51 -11.25
CA ALA A 130 -16.51 3.92 -11.59
C ALA A 130 -15.10 4.45 -11.24
N SER A 131 -14.54 4.03 -10.09
CA SER A 131 -13.20 4.44 -9.67
C SER A 131 -12.11 3.80 -10.52
N LEU A 132 -12.23 2.50 -10.83
CA LEU A 132 -11.31 1.78 -11.69
C LEU A 132 -11.35 2.34 -13.12
N SER A 133 -12.55 2.53 -13.67
CA SER A 133 -12.76 3.09 -15.00
C SER A 133 -12.14 4.48 -15.12
N ARG A 134 -12.32 5.35 -14.13
CA ARG A 134 -11.68 6.67 -14.10
C ARG A 134 -10.17 6.59 -14.25
N LEU A 135 -9.52 5.64 -13.58
CA LEU A 135 -8.07 5.45 -13.64
C LEU A 135 -7.61 4.78 -14.95
N GLU A 136 -8.45 3.95 -15.56
CA GLU A 136 -8.18 3.28 -16.83
C GLU A 136 -8.35 4.18 -18.06
N THR A 137 -9.20 5.19 -17.97
CA THR A 137 -9.49 6.10 -19.07
C THR A 137 -8.71 7.42 -19.01
N VAL A 138 -7.79 7.58 -18.07
CA VAL A 138 -6.98 8.79 -17.94
C VAL A 138 -6.18 9.01 -19.23
N LYS A 139 -6.31 10.19 -19.82
CA LYS A 139 -5.54 10.54 -21.02
C LYS A 139 -4.09 10.86 -20.69
N LYS A 140 -3.20 10.66 -21.66
CA LYS A 140 -1.76 10.92 -21.51
C LYS A 140 -1.49 12.37 -21.10
N GLU A 141 -2.25 13.34 -21.61
CA GLU A 141 -2.11 14.76 -21.31
C GLU A 141 -2.43 15.10 -19.85
N GLU A 142 -3.30 14.33 -19.20
CA GLU A 142 -3.66 14.47 -17.79
C GLU A 142 -2.56 13.90 -16.89
N LEU A 143 -1.96 12.76 -17.27
CA LEU A 143 -0.85 12.13 -16.53
C LEU A 143 0.39 13.02 -16.39
N ILE A 144 0.59 13.96 -17.31
CA ILE A 144 1.75 14.86 -17.33
C ILE A 144 1.43 16.29 -16.91
N GLN A 145 0.15 16.59 -16.63
CA GLN A 145 -0.30 17.95 -16.32
C GLN A 145 0.42 18.54 -15.10
N TRP A 146 0.74 17.71 -14.12
CA TRP A 146 1.40 18.10 -12.89
C TRP A 146 2.81 18.68 -13.08
N SER A 147 3.45 18.50 -14.24
CA SER A 147 4.85 18.92 -14.48
C SER A 147 5.02 19.78 -15.74
N ARG A 148 3.97 20.49 -16.16
CA ARG A 148 4.01 21.37 -17.36
C ARG A 148 4.99 22.54 -17.21
N ASP A 149 5.15 23.05 -16.01
CA ASP A 149 6.04 24.15 -15.61
C ASP A 149 7.36 23.68 -15.01
N LEU A 150 7.56 22.36 -14.90
CA LEU A 150 8.78 21.76 -14.35
C LEU A 150 9.69 21.25 -15.48
N LYS A 151 11.00 21.42 -15.31
CA LYS A 151 12.00 20.78 -16.17
C LYS A 151 12.08 19.29 -15.81
N VAL A 152 11.49 18.45 -16.64
CA VAL A 152 11.41 17.00 -16.39
C VAL A 152 11.74 16.23 -17.68
N LYS A 153 12.75 15.37 -17.59
CA LYS A 153 13.05 14.36 -18.61
C LYS A 153 12.01 13.25 -18.52
N ARG A 154 11.44 12.83 -19.66
CA ARG A 154 10.41 11.79 -19.71
C ARG A 154 10.75 10.77 -20.77
N ASP A 155 10.69 9.49 -20.40
CA ASP A 155 10.94 8.36 -21.31
C ASP A 155 12.24 8.48 -22.14
N VAL A 156 13.25 9.18 -21.63
CA VAL A 156 14.61 9.22 -22.19
C VAL A 156 15.54 8.30 -21.39
N PRO A 157 16.61 7.75 -22.01
CA PRO A 157 17.54 6.87 -21.31
C PRO A 157 18.16 7.53 -20.07
N SER A 158 18.13 6.84 -18.92
CA SER A 158 18.79 7.24 -17.67
C SER A 158 18.93 6.03 -16.74
N GLU A 159 19.99 6.01 -15.91
CA GLU A 159 20.19 4.95 -14.92
C GLU A 159 19.18 5.03 -13.76
N THR A 160 18.62 6.21 -13.50
CA THR A 160 17.59 6.43 -12.49
C THR A 160 16.26 6.76 -13.15
N VAL A 161 15.25 5.93 -12.90
CA VAL A 161 13.88 6.17 -13.36
C VAL A 161 13.00 6.52 -12.17
N LEU A 162 12.17 7.55 -12.31
CA LEU A 162 11.17 7.95 -11.32
C LEU A 162 9.81 7.39 -11.72
N LEU A 163 9.29 6.48 -10.90
CA LEU A 163 8.01 5.82 -11.11
C LEU A 163 6.89 6.54 -10.38
N ILE A 164 5.93 7.05 -11.15
CA ILE A 164 4.75 7.78 -10.67
C ILE A 164 3.52 7.03 -11.17
N ASP A 165 2.70 6.53 -10.25
CA ASP A 165 1.46 5.86 -10.59
C ASP A 165 0.34 6.83 -10.98
N THR A 166 -0.68 6.32 -11.67
CA THR A 166 -1.82 7.10 -12.15
C THR A 166 -2.53 7.88 -11.05
N PHE A 167 -2.69 7.30 -9.86
CA PHE A 167 -3.37 7.98 -8.75
C PHE A 167 -2.55 9.19 -8.26
N THR A 168 -1.24 9.01 -8.04
CA THR A 168 -0.37 10.13 -7.66
C THR A 168 -0.27 11.19 -8.74
N ALA A 169 -0.16 10.80 -10.02
CA ALA A 169 -0.06 11.75 -11.13
C ALA A 169 -1.31 12.63 -11.30
N THR A 170 -2.49 12.10 -11.02
CA THR A 170 -3.78 12.76 -11.32
C THR A 170 -4.49 13.33 -10.11
N GLN A 171 -4.45 12.65 -8.96
CA GLN A 171 -5.22 13.03 -7.77
C GLN A 171 -4.36 13.73 -6.71
N LEU A 172 -3.10 13.29 -6.54
CA LEU A 172 -2.17 13.83 -5.53
C LEU A 172 -0.89 14.36 -6.19
N SER A 173 -1.09 15.16 -7.24
CA SER A 173 -0.04 15.64 -8.13
C SER A 173 1.02 16.49 -7.44
N SER A 174 0.70 17.15 -6.32
CA SER A 174 1.66 17.89 -5.49
C SER A 174 2.83 17.00 -5.03
N ILE A 175 2.57 15.73 -4.70
CA ILE A 175 3.63 14.81 -4.25
C ILE A 175 4.62 14.51 -5.39
N ALA A 176 4.11 14.30 -6.61
CA ALA A 176 4.93 14.11 -7.80
C ALA A 176 5.74 15.36 -8.15
N ARG A 177 5.16 16.55 -7.95
CA ARG A 177 5.85 17.83 -8.11
C ARG A 177 6.97 18.00 -7.10
N ASP A 178 6.66 17.85 -5.82
CA ASP A 178 7.62 18.07 -4.73
C ASP A 178 8.87 17.20 -4.91
N ILE A 179 8.69 15.90 -5.16
CA ILE A 179 9.83 14.99 -5.32
C ILE A 179 10.67 15.33 -6.54
N THR A 180 10.03 15.72 -7.64
CA THR A 180 10.72 16.16 -8.86
C THR A 180 11.52 17.43 -8.61
N GLU A 181 10.95 18.40 -7.89
CA GLU A 181 11.64 19.63 -7.49
C GLU A 181 12.81 19.35 -6.54
N ILE A 182 12.63 18.46 -5.56
CA ILE A 182 13.70 18.01 -4.66
C ILE A 182 14.86 17.44 -5.48
N LEU A 183 14.60 16.47 -6.36
CA LEU A 183 15.64 15.83 -7.16
C LEU A 183 16.35 16.82 -8.09
N ASN A 184 15.60 17.75 -8.71
CA ASN A 184 16.15 18.82 -9.55
C ASN A 184 17.04 19.78 -8.74
N LYS A 185 16.62 20.21 -7.54
CA LYS A 185 17.43 21.08 -6.66
C LYS A 185 18.72 20.39 -6.22
N LEU A 186 18.69 19.07 -6.05
CA LEU A 186 19.87 18.27 -5.69
C LEU A 186 20.77 17.93 -6.90
N GLY A 187 20.36 18.30 -8.13
CA GLY A 187 21.12 18.02 -9.35
C GLY A 187 21.17 16.53 -9.72
N ILE A 188 20.19 15.74 -9.27
CA ILE A 188 20.11 14.31 -9.58
C ILE A 188 19.62 14.14 -11.02
N ASP A 189 20.32 13.31 -11.81
CA ASP A 189 19.84 12.90 -13.13
C ASP A 189 18.80 11.79 -13.00
N PHE A 190 17.61 12.02 -13.54
CA PHE A 190 16.54 11.03 -13.58
C PHE A 190 15.63 11.27 -14.79
N THR A 191 14.86 10.25 -15.13
CA THR A 191 13.78 10.32 -16.13
C THR A 191 12.48 9.85 -15.50
N VAL A 192 11.38 10.57 -15.71
CA VAL A 192 10.05 10.09 -15.30
C VAL A 192 9.56 9.09 -16.33
N ILE A 193 9.04 7.95 -15.86
CA ILE A 193 8.37 7.00 -16.73
C ILE A 193 6.90 7.37 -16.83
N GLU A 194 6.44 7.58 -18.05
CA GLU A 194 5.01 7.72 -18.33
C GLU A 194 4.39 6.32 -18.40
N PRO A 195 3.43 5.96 -17.53
CA PRO A 195 2.84 4.63 -17.61
C PRO A 195 1.99 4.48 -18.88
N ASP A 196 2.22 3.42 -19.65
CA ASP A 196 1.41 3.11 -20.85
C ASP A 196 0.02 2.57 -20.47
N ALA A 197 -0.11 2.05 -19.26
CA ALA A 197 -1.36 1.56 -18.67
C ALA A 197 -1.27 1.69 -17.13
N PRO A 198 -2.41 1.86 -16.43
CA PRO A 198 -2.41 1.90 -14.98
C PRO A 198 -2.02 0.53 -14.39
N LEU A 199 -1.35 0.56 -13.24
CA LEU A 199 -1.07 -0.63 -12.45
C LEU A 199 -1.81 -0.51 -11.11
N GLN A 200 -2.94 -1.21 -11.00
CA GLN A 200 -3.85 -1.10 -9.86
C GLN A 200 -3.84 -2.36 -9.00
N GLN A 201 -4.05 -2.19 -7.69
CA GLN A 201 -4.04 -3.30 -6.73
C GLN A 201 -5.27 -4.20 -6.91
N GLU A 202 -6.40 -3.64 -7.33
CA GLU A 202 -7.69 -4.30 -7.49
C GLU A 202 -7.65 -5.39 -8.58
N TYR A 203 -6.74 -5.25 -9.56
CA TYR A 203 -6.51 -6.29 -10.57
C TYR A 203 -6.10 -7.62 -9.93
N LEU A 204 -5.43 -7.60 -8.78
CA LEU A 204 -5.10 -8.84 -8.06
C LEU A 204 -6.34 -9.54 -7.51
N SER A 205 -7.44 -8.82 -7.28
CA SER A 205 -8.71 -9.38 -6.79
C SER A 205 -9.65 -9.84 -7.92
N PHE A 206 -9.44 -9.43 -9.19
CA PHE A 206 -10.42 -9.73 -10.27
C PHE A 206 -9.82 -10.01 -11.66
N ASN A 207 -8.61 -9.53 -11.96
CA ASN A 207 -7.99 -9.68 -13.28
C ASN A 207 -6.45 -9.76 -13.19
N VAL A 208 -5.96 -10.91 -12.70
CA VAL A 208 -4.52 -11.14 -12.49
C VAL A 208 -3.74 -11.10 -13.81
N GLU A 209 -4.33 -11.51 -14.93
CA GLU A 209 -3.66 -11.46 -16.22
C GLU A 209 -3.45 -10.01 -16.71
N LEU A 210 -4.40 -9.11 -16.47
CA LEU A 210 -4.22 -7.68 -16.73
C LEU A 210 -3.14 -7.09 -15.82
N PHE A 211 -3.12 -7.45 -14.52
CA PHE A 211 -2.03 -7.07 -13.63
C PHE A 211 -0.67 -7.50 -14.19
N LYS A 212 -0.50 -8.79 -14.51
CA LYS A 212 0.75 -9.36 -15.04
C LYS A 212 1.19 -8.62 -16.31
N LYS A 213 0.26 -8.37 -17.24
CA LYS A 213 0.53 -7.65 -18.48
C LYS A 213 1.01 -6.21 -18.22
N ASN A 214 0.25 -5.43 -17.46
CA ASN A 214 0.58 -4.02 -17.23
C ASN A 214 1.87 -3.87 -16.42
N ALA A 215 2.10 -4.76 -15.46
CA ALA A 215 3.33 -4.77 -14.68
C ALA A 215 4.56 -5.13 -15.54
N ARG A 216 4.46 -6.11 -16.46
CA ARG A 216 5.54 -6.38 -17.43
C ARG A 216 5.82 -5.19 -18.32
N ASN A 217 4.79 -4.55 -18.88
CA ASN A 217 4.98 -3.38 -19.72
C ASN A 217 5.75 -2.26 -19.00
N LEU A 218 5.42 -1.99 -17.72
CA LEU A 218 6.13 -1.01 -16.91
C LEU A 218 7.60 -1.40 -16.69
N VAL A 219 7.87 -2.67 -16.37
CA VAL A 219 9.22 -3.20 -16.15
C VAL A 219 10.05 -3.16 -17.43
N ASP A 220 9.50 -3.64 -18.55
CA ASP A 220 10.15 -3.65 -19.86
C ASP A 220 10.48 -2.23 -20.32
N LYS A 221 9.58 -1.28 -20.07
CA LYS A 221 9.81 0.14 -20.35
C LYS A 221 10.97 0.68 -19.50
N ALA A 222 11.00 0.41 -18.19
CA ALA A 222 12.11 0.80 -17.34
C ALA A 222 13.46 0.20 -17.79
N VAL A 223 13.47 -1.08 -18.18
CA VAL A 223 14.66 -1.75 -18.74
C VAL A 223 15.13 -1.09 -20.02
N LYS A 224 14.21 -0.81 -20.96
CA LYS A 224 14.52 -0.17 -22.23
C LYS A 224 15.14 1.23 -22.06
N LEU A 225 14.77 1.93 -20.99
CA LEU A 225 15.35 3.23 -20.63
C LEU A 225 16.70 3.12 -19.91
N GLY A 226 17.20 1.92 -19.64
CA GLY A 226 18.49 1.70 -18.99
C GLY A 226 18.46 1.80 -17.46
N ALA A 227 17.28 1.61 -16.85
CA ALA A 227 17.12 1.70 -15.41
C ALA A 227 18.04 0.73 -14.66
N LYS A 228 18.86 1.27 -13.76
CA LYS A 228 19.53 0.53 -12.68
C LYS A 228 18.81 0.72 -11.36
N THR A 229 18.23 1.90 -11.13
CA THR A 229 17.43 2.25 -9.96
C THR A 229 16.06 2.76 -10.39
N ALA A 230 15.00 2.18 -9.83
CA ALA A 230 13.63 2.67 -9.91
C ALA A 230 13.26 3.36 -8.59
N LEU A 231 13.22 4.68 -8.61
CA LEU A 231 12.78 5.51 -7.50
C LEU A 231 11.24 5.53 -7.47
N ILE A 232 10.65 5.08 -6.38
CA ILE A 232 9.19 4.91 -6.22
C ILE A 232 8.68 5.85 -5.13
N ILE A 233 7.56 6.53 -5.41
CA ILE A 233 7.01 7.56 -4.51
C ILE A 233 5.68 7.15 -3.85
N ASN A 234 5.03 6.11 -4.35
CA ASN A 234 3.81 5.56 -3.77
C ASN A 234 4.07 4.15 -3.21
N PRO A 235 3.85 3.93 -1.89
CA PRO A 235 4.05 2.61 -1.28
C PRO A 235 3.23 1.48 -1.92
N HIS A 236 2.04 1.77 -2.47
CA HIS A 236 1.24 0.75 -3.14
C HIS A 236 1.97 0.26 -4.40
N LEU A 237 2.51 1.16 -5.22
CA LEU A 237 3.30 0.79 -6.39
C LEU A 237 4.55 0.00 -6.00
N LEU A 238 5.21 0.36 -4.89
CA LEU A 238 6.33 -0.40 -4.35
C LEU A 238 5.92 -1.84 -4.04
N THR A 239 4.82 -2.05 -3.31
CA THR A 239 4.29 -3.41 -3.04
C THR A 239 3.97 -4.17 -4.33
N LEU A 240 3.33 -3.51 -5.30
CA LEU A 240 2.96 -4.15 -6.56
C LEU A 240 4.19 -4.62 -7.35
N LEU A 241 5.31 -3.91 -7.28
CA LEU A 241 6.56 -4.29 -7.96
C LEU A 241 7.43 -5.23 -7.09
N ALA A 242 7.79 -4.82 -5.88
CA ALA A 242 8.73 -5.55 -5.04
C ALA A 242 8.19 -6.88 -4.50
N ARG A 243 6.86 -7.06 -4.46
CA ARG A 243 6.22 -8.29 -3.95
C ARG A 243 5.37 -8.97 -5.02
N GLU A 244 4.37 -8.26 -5.54
CA GLU A 244 3.33 -8.90 -6.36
C GLU A 244 3.84 -9.26 -7.76
N TYR A 245 4.62 -8.38 -8.41
CA TYR A 245 5.24 -8.70 -9.70
C TYR A 245 6.09 -9.97 -9.59
N ILE A 246 7.00 -10.03 -8.61
CA ILE A 246 7.90 -11.18 -8.43
C ILE A 246 7.09 -12.45 -8.20
N LYS A 247 6.04 -12.37 -7.39
CA LYS A 247 5.15 -13.50 -7.11
C LYS A 247 4.38 -14.00 -8.32
N TYR A 248 3.75 -13.11 -9.08
CA TYR A 248 2.84 -13.49 -10.17
C TYR A 248 3.54 -13.71 -11.51
N ASN A 249 4.72 -13.11 -11.69
CA ASN A 249 5.52 -13.27 -12.89
C ASN A 249 6.66 -14.28 -12.73
N GLU A 250 6.97 -14.69 -11.49
CA GLU A 250 8.06 -15.61 -11.16
C GLU A 250 9.44 -15.12 -11.62
N GLU A 251 9.61 -13.80 -11.69
CA GLU A 251 10.79 -13.12 -12.21
C GLU A 251 11.26 -12.04 -11.24
N LYS A 252 12.57 -11.91 -11.07
CA LYS A 252 13.15 -10.78 -10.34
C LYS A 252 13.12 -9.53 -11.21
N LEU A 253 12.99 -8.38 -10.56
CA LEU A 253 13.17 -7.11 -11.22
C LEU A 253 14.65 -6.90 -11.58
N PRO A 254 14.97 -6.41 -12.79
CA PRO A 254 16.34 -6.25 -13.28
C PRO A 254 17.03 -4.94 -12.80
N PHE A 255 16.34 -4.17 -11.96
CA PHE A 255 16.82 -2.92 -11.36
C PHE A 255 16.53 -2.96 -9.85
N GLU A 256 17.09 -2.01 -9.09
CA GLU A 256 16.79 -1.83 -7.67
C GLU A 256 15.50 -1.01 -7.49
N GLN A 257 14.60 -1.42 -6.58
CA GLN A 257 13.40 -0.65 -6.22
C GLN A 257 13.71 0.13 -4.95
N VAL A 258 13.83 1.46 -5.07
CA VAL A 258 14.14 2.31 -3.92
C VAL A 258 12.96 3.22 -3.65
N PHE A 259 12.43 3.16 -2.42
CA PHE A 259 11.42 4.11 -2.00
C PHE A 259 12.05 5.48 -1.72
N PHE A 260 11.34 6.55 -2.05
CA PHE A 260 11.93 7.89 -2.03
C PHE A 260 12.50 8.31 -0.66
N THR A 261 11.93 7.85 0.45
CA THR A 261 12.45 8.19 1.78
C THR A 261 13.80 7.53 2.07
N ASP A 262 14.02 6.29 1.62
CA ASP A 262 15.32 5.63 1.76
C ASP A 262 16.36 6.37 0.91
N TYR A 263 16.01 6.70 -0.34
CA TYR A 263 16.87 7.44 -1.25
C TYR A 263 17.29 8.80 -0.67
N LEU A 264 16.32 9.61 -0.22
CA LEU A 264 16.59 10.92 0.36
C LEU A 264 17.34 10.83 1.69
N TRP A 265 17.10 9.80 2.50
CA TRP A 265 17.85 9.56 3.73
C TRP A 265 19.33 9.27 3.46
N GLU A 266 19.63 8.46 2.43
CA GLU A 266 21.02 8.24 2.00
C GLU A 266 21.69 9.54 1.51
N LEU A 267 20.96 10.38 0.76
CA LEU A 267 21.48 11.68 0.33
C LEU A 267 21.70 12.64 1.50
N TYR A 268 20.84 12.61 2.52
CA TYR A 268 21.00 13.40 3.74
C TYR A 268 22.26 12.98 4.52
N LYS A 269 22.47 11.67 4.72
CA LYS A 269 23.69 11.15 5.37
C LYS A 269 24.98 11.52 4.63
N LYS A 270 24.93 11.60 3.30
CA LYS A 270 26.06 12.03 2.46
C LYS A 270 26.27 13.55 2.45
N GLY A 271 25.39 14.32 3.09
CA GLY A 271 25.43 15.78 3.09
C GLY A 271 25.04 16.42 1.76
N ILE A 272 24.43 15.66 0.83
CA ILE A 272 23.92 16.16 -0.45
C ILE A 272 22.58 16.86 -0.21
N LEU A 273 21.66 16.18 0.47
CA LEU A 273 20.43 16.80 0.97
C LEU A 273 20.74 17.52 2.28
N LYS A 274 20.41 18.81 2.35
CA LYS A 274 20.56 19.63 3.56
C LYS A 274 19.26 20.37 3.85
N PHE A 275 18.94 20.48 5.13
CA PHE A 275 17.84 21.31 5.60
C PHE A 275 18.41 22.63 6.12
N THR A 276 18.03 23.72 5.46
CA THR A 276 18.53 25.08 5.73
C THR A 276 17.47 25.97 6.36
N LYS A 277 16.20 25.53 6.37
CA LYS A 277 15.07 26.22 6.98
C LYS A 277 14.50 25.44 8.15
N GLU A 278 14.13 26.15 9.19
CA GLU A 278 13.40 25.59 10.33
C GLU A 278 11.91 25.51 10.03
N ILE A 279 11.28 24.42 10.47
CA ILE A 279 9.83 24.22 10.43
C ILE A 279 9.36 23.98 11.86
N ASN A 280 8.83 25.02 12.49
CA ASN A 280 8.30 24.97 13.85
C ASN A 280 6.93 24.26 13.87
N LEU A 281 6.94 22.94 13.98
CA LEU A 281 5.74 22.10 13.91
C LEU A 281 5.85 20.92 14.87
N ARG A 282 4.80 20.66 15.67
CA ARG A 282 4.70 19.41 16.42
C ARG A 282 4.05 18.36 15.51
N ALA A 283 4.82 17.35 15.12
CA ALA A 283 4.40 16.38 14.10
C ALA A 283 4.36 14.96 14.65
N ALA A 284 3.24 14.28 14.39
CA ALA A 284 3.14 12.83 14.47
C ALA A 284 3.34 12.22 13.07
N TYR A 285 3.86 11.01 13.00
CA TYR A 285 3.94 10.27 11.73
C TYR A 285 2.93 9.12 11.69
N HIS A 286 2.41 8.81 10.51
CA HIS A 286 1.65 7.59 10.24
C HIS A 286 2.47 6.67 9.35
N ASP A 287 2.78 5.47 9.82
CA ASP A 287 3.40 4.42 9.01
C ASP A 287 2.39 3.85 8.00
N PRO A 288 2.55 4.08 6.68
CA PRO A 288 1.67 3.47 5.71
C PRO A 288 1.85 1.94 5.74
N CYS A 289 0.75 1.17 5.70
CA CYS A 289 0.81 -0.29 5.79
C CYS A 289 1.62 -0.93 4.65
N ASN A 290 1.47 -0.40 3.43
CA ASN A 290 2.25 -0.84 2.27
C ASN A 290 3.75 -0.58 2.45
N LEU A 291 4.15 0.50 3.13
CA LEU A 291 5.56 0.80 3.33
C LEU A 291 6.16 -0.02 4.50
N SER A 292 5.51 0.04 5.65
CA SER A 292 5.98 -0.56 6.90
C SER A 292 5.72 -2.06 6.99
N LYS A 293 4.47 -2.49 6.90
CA LYS A 293 4.06 -3.89 7.17
C LYS A 293 4.39 -4.81 6.01
N LEU A 294 4.23 -4.32 4.78
CA LEU A 294 4.47 -5.14 3.58
C LEU A 294 5.91 -5.03 3.07
N ASN A 295 6.57 -3.87 3.17
CA ASN A 295 7.93 -3.69 2.66
C ASN A 295 9.00 -3.49 3.74
N GLY A 296 8.64 -3.45 5.03
CA GLY A 296 9.60 -3.33 6.13
C GLY A 296 10.26 -1.94 6.26
N ILE A 297 9.79 -0.95 5.52
CA ILE A 297 10.34 0.41 5.53
C ILE A 297 9.53 1.26 6.51
N PHE A 298 10.14 1.63 7.63
CA PHE A 298 9.51 2.48 8.66
C PHE A 298 10.47 3.49 9.27
N ASP A 299 11.78 3.27 9.14
CA ASP A 299 12.79 4.04 9.84
C ASP A 299 13.22 5.29 9.06
N SER A 300 13.47 5.18 7.74
CA SER A 300 13.90 6.32 6.92
C SER A 300 12.92 7.49 6.88
N PRO A 301 11.58 7.31 6.79
CA PRO A 301 10.65 8.44 6.83
C PRO A 301 10.71 9.19 8.17
N ARG A 302 10.82 8.44 9.28
CA ARG A 302 10.88 8.99 10.64
C ARG A 302 12.20 9.74 10.87
N LYS A 303 13.31 9.17 10.40
CA LYS A 303 14.63 9.80 10.47
C LYS A 303 14.70 11.10 9.68
N LEU A 304 14.16 11.12 8.45
CA LEU A 304 14.05 12.35 7.65
C LEU A 304 13.20 13.40 8.34
N LEU A 305 12.02 13.04 8.85
CA LEU A 305 11.15 13.99 9.55
C LEU A 305 11.82 14.58 10.79
N LYS A 306 12.47 13.74 11.59
CA LYS A 306 13.19 14.17 12.82
C LYS A 306 14.43 15.00 12.53
N SER A 307 15.03 14.88 11.35
CA SER A 307 16.23 15.62 11.00
C SER A 307 15.95 17.03 10.46
N ILE A 308 14.69 17.36 10.16
CA ILE A 308 14.27 18.72 9.81
C ILE A 308 14.35 19.62 11.05
N PRO A 309 15.13 20.72 11.02
CA PRO A 309 15.23 21.66 12.14
C PRO A 309 13.86 22.24 12.53
N GLY A 310 13.59 22.37 13.83
CA GLY A 310 12.34 22.91 14.38
C GLY A 310 11.20 21.88 14.55
N ILE A 311 11.30 20.69 13.94
CA ILE A 311 10.29 19.64 14.12
C ILE A 311 10.34 19.10 15.55
N LYS A 312 9.19 19.18 16.24
CA LYS A 312 8.95 18.52 17.53
C LYS A 312 8.19 17.24 17.28
N TYR A 313 8.92 16.14 17.17
CA TYR A 313 8.31 14.85 16.84
C TYR A 313 7.61 14.23 18.06
N VAL A 314 6.34 13.84 17.89
CA VAL A 314 5.53 13.15 18.92
C VAL A 314 5.08 11.79 18.40
N GLU A 315 5.26 10.73 19.19
CA GLU A 315 4.73 9.39 18.87
C GLU A 315 4.28 8.65 20.13
N GLU A 316 3.41 7.66 19.93
CA GLU A 316 3.26 6.55 20.87
C GLU A 316 4.38 5.52 20.65
N HIS A 317 4.47 4.51 21.52
CA HIS A 317 5.42 3.42 21.37
C HIS A 317 5.37 2.78 19.96
N GLN A 318 6.53 2.67 19.29
CA GLN A 318 6.66 2.24 17.89
C GLN A 318 5.89 0.95 17.52
N VAL A 319 5.85 -0.03 18.42
CA VAL A 319 5.12 -1.30 18.20
C VAL A 319 3.60 -1.06 18.07
N LEU A 320 3.05 -0.06 18.76
CA LEU A 320 1.63 0.28 18.67
C LEU A 320 1.29 0.91 17.32
N GLN A 321 2.22 1.64 16.69
CA GLN A 321 1.97 2.29 15.39
C GLN A 321 1.62 1.29 14.28
N TRP A 322 2.21 0.09 14.32
CA TRP A 322 1.93 -0.95 13.33
C TRP A 322 0.54 -1.56 13.45
N ARG A 323 -0.26 -1.17 14.45
CA ARG A 323 -1.70 -1.50 14.50
C ARG A 323 -2.50 -0.66 13.52
N TYR A 324 -2.07 0.57 13.25
CA TYR A 324 -2.87 1.52 12.51
C TYR A 324 -2.95 1.20 11.02
N CYS A 325 -4.10 1.53 10.44
CA CYS A 325 -4.32 1.69 9.02
C CYS A 325 -5.02 3.04 8.83
N CYS A 326 -4.82 3.69 7.68
CA CYS A 326 -5.56 4.91 7.37
C CYS A 326 -7.05 4.64 7.09
N GLY A 327 -7.41 3.39 6.75
CA GLY A 327 -8.77 3.00 6.38
C GLY A 327 -9.06 3.01 4.87
N PHE A 328 -8.11 3.44 4.02
CA PHE A 328 -8.29 3.40 2.57
C PHE A 328 -8.32 1.94 2.05
N GLY A 329 -7.27 1.17 2.35
CA GLY A 329 -7.11 -0.19 1.85
C GLY A 329 -6.93 -0.22 0.33
N ASN A 330 -8.04 -0.41 -0.38
CA ASN A 330 -8.16 -0.39 -1.83
C ASN A 330 -9.55 0.16 -2.20
N TYR A 331 -9.84 0.39 -3.48
CA TYR A 331 -11.14 0.91 -3.90
C TYR A 331 -12.31 -0.02 -3.56
N ILE A 332 -12.10 -1.34 -3.43
CA ILE A 332 -13.14 -2.28 -3.00
C ILE A 332 -13.57 -1.92 -1.58
N PHE A 333 -12.62 -1.81 -0.65
CA PHE A 333 -12.91 -1.49 0.74
C PHE A 333 -13.44 -0.06 0.87
N LYS A 334 -12.72 0.93 0.33
CA LYS A 334 -13.07 2.35 0.50
C LYS A 334 -14.47 2.68 -0.04
N ASN A 335 -14.83 2.15 -1.21
CA ASN A 335 -16.08 2.54 -1.87
C ASN A 335 -17.30 1.76 -1.37
N ILE A 336 -17.11 0.51 -0.92
CA ILE A 336 -18.20 -0.33 -0.42
C ILE A 336 -18.42 -0.07 1.08
N ASN A 337 -17.34 0.08 1.85
CA ASN A 337 -17.35 0.15 3.32
C ASN A 337 -16.94 1.53 3.85
N GLN A 338 -17.42 2.61 3.21
CA GLN A 338 -16.98 3.98 3.47
C GLN A 338 -17.12 4.41 4.93
N ASP A 339 -18.22 4.08 5.61
CA ASP A 339 -18.40 4.40 7.03
C ASP A 339 -17.28 3.80 7.90
N VAL A 340 -17.01 2.51 7.69
CA VAL A 340 -15.95 1.79 8.42
C VAL A 340 -14.57 2.35 8.07
N SER A 341 -14.33 2.66 6.79
CA SER A 341 -13.12 3.34 6.32
C SER A 341 -12.85 4.66 7.04
N LEU A 342 -13.88 5.51 7.16
CA LEU A 342 -13.80 6.79 7.84
C LEU A 342 -13.55 6.63 9.35
N ARG A 343 -14.24 5.69 10.01
CA ARG A 343 -14.06 5.41 11.45
C ARG A 343 -12.67 4.87 11.79
N ILE A 344 -12.10 4.03 10.94
CA ILE A 344 -10.72 3.53 11.08
C ILE A 344 -9.73 4.70 11.00
N GLY A 345 -9.86 5.54 9.97
CA GLY A 345 -8.99 6.70 9.81
C GLY A 345 -9.13 7.70 10.96
N ARG A 346 -10.35 7.97 11.40
CA ARG A 346 -10.66 8.86 12.54
C ARG A 346 -9.89 8.47 13.80
N THR A 347 -9.88 7.17 14.13
CA THR A 347 -9.17 6.65 15.31
C THR A 347 -7.68 7.03 15.30
N ARG A 348 -7.02 6.97 14.13
CA ARG A 348 -5.61 7.35 14.02
C ARG A 348 -5.42 8.86 14.18
N VAL A 349 -6.30 9.66 13.60
CA VAL A 349 -6.23 11.13 13.63
C VAL A 349 -6.47 11.65 15.04
N GLU A 350 -7.50 11.17 15.73
CA GLU A 350 -7.79 11.51 17.13
C GLU A 350 -6.61 11.15 18.03
N ASN A 351 -6.00 9.97 17.85
CA ASN A 351 -4.79 9.62 18.60
C ASN A 351 -3.62 10.60 18.35
N ALA A 352 -3.46 11.12 17.13
CA ALA A 352 -2.42 12.11 16.85
C ALA A 352 -2.71 13.45 17.57
N ILE A 353 -3.98 13.85 17.63
CA ILE A 353 -4.44 15.03 18.39
C ILE A 353 -4.18 14.82 19.89
N ASP A 354 -4.49 13.64 20.44
CA ASP A 354 -4.27 13.32 21.86
C ASP A 354 -2.79 13.35 22.25
N LEU A 355 -1.88 13.03 21.31
CA LEU A 355 -0.43 13.19 21.48
C LEU A 355 0.04 14.66 21.41
N GLY A 356 -0.88 15.58 21.15
CA GLY A 356 -0.61 17.01 20.99
C GLY A 356 0.13 17.33 19.70
N ALA A 357 -0.14 16.62 18.60
CA ALA A 357 0.39 16.93 17.28
C ALA A 357 -0.42 18.04 16.61
N ASP A 358 0.28 19.00 15.99
CA ASP A 358 -0.31 20.02 15.13
C ASP A 358 -0.55 19.47 13.71
N ALA A 359 0.26 18.49 13.30
CA ALA A 359 0.14 17.80 12.01
C ALA A 359 0.35 16.29 12.13
N LEU A 360 -0.45 15.55 11.35
CA LEU A 360 -0.18 14.16 11.00
C LEU A 360 0.56 14.11 9.66
N VAL A 361 1.79 13.60 9.69
CA VAL A 361 2.65 13.48 8.51
C VAL A 361 2.53 12.07 7.92
N VAL A 362 2.41 12.00 6.58
CA VAL A 362 2.31 10.75 5.82
C VAL A 362 3.37 10.68 4.71
N ALA A 363 3.69 9.46 4.28
CA ALA A 363 4.52 9.20 3.10
C ALA A 363 3.79 8.35 2.04
N CYS A 364 2.46 8.39 2.03
CA CYS A 364 1.63 7.64 1.10
C CYS A 364 0.52 8.52 0.54
N PRO A 365 0.40 8.66 -0.79
CA PRO A 365 -0.67 9.42 -1.44
C PRO A 365 -2.08 8.98 -1.00
N HIS A 366 -2.34 7.68 -0.92
CA HIS A 366 -3.64 7.16 -0.47
C HIS A 366 -3.94 7.47 1.00
N CYS A 367 -2.92 7.49 1.86
CA CYS A 367 -3.11 7.91 3.25
C CYS A 367 -3.40 9.40 3.35
N MET A 368 -2.75 10.23 2.51
CA MET A 368 -3.03 11.67 2.45
C MET A 368 -4.47 11.94 2.04
N ASP A 369 -4.94 11.32 0.96
CA ASP A 369 -6.35 11.41 0.51
C ASP A 369 -7.32 11.00 1.64
N GLN A 370 -7.08 9.82 2.22
CA GLN A 370 -7.94 9.27 3.25
C GLN A 370 -8.02 10.17 4.49
N PHE A 371 -6.88 10.62 5.02
CA PHE A 371 -6.91 11.48 6.21
C PHE A 371 -7.46 12.87 5.91
N THR A 372 -7.26 13.39 4.70
CA THR A 372 -7.91 14.64 4.27
C THR A 372 -9.43 14.49 4.31
N GLU A 373 -9.97 13.39 3.78
CA GLU A 373 -11.40 13.10 3.83
C GLU A 373 -11.91 12.94 5.26
N VAL A 374 -11.18 12.19 6.10
CA VAL A 374 -11.51 11.98 7.52
C VAL A 374 -11.54 13.29 8.30
N ILE A 375 -10.49 14.11 8.19
CA ILE A 375 -10.37 15.40 8.89
C ILE A 375 -11.54 16.31 8.51
N ARG A 376 -11.85 16.41 7.21
CA ARG A 376 -12.98 17.20 6.72
C ARG A 376 -14.32 16.67 7.21
N THR A 377 -14.53 15.35 7.18
CA THR A 377 -15.80 14.72 7.53
C THR A 377 -16.12 14.86 9.01
N PHE A 378 -15.13 14.75 9.88
CA PHE A 378 -15.29 14.84 11.33
C PHE A 378 -14.91 16.21 11.92
N ASN A 379 -14.57 17.19 11.07
CA ASN A 379 -14.15 18.54 11.45
C ASN A 379 -13.05 18.54 12.53
N LEU A 380 -12.00 17.74 12.30
CA LEU A 380 -10.90 17.55 13.26
C LEU A 380 -9.85 18.66 13.12
N ASN A 381 -9.36 19.19 14.24
CA ASN A 381 -8.40 20.29 14.25
C ASN A 381 -6.94 19.79 14.22
N ILE A 382 -6.50 19.30 13.06
CA ILE A 382 -5.12 18.89 12.81
C ILE A 382 -4.80 19.00 11.32
N GLN A 383 -3.55 19.31 10.98
CA GLN A 383 -3.10 19.35 9.59
C GLN A 383 -2.72 17.95 9.08
N ILE A 384 -2.94 17.70 7.78
CA ILE A 384 -2.42 16.53 7.08
C ILE A 384 -1.36 16.99 6.08
N LEU A 385 -0.13 16.52 6.25
CA LEU A 385 1.01 16.93 5.41
C LEU A 385 1.70 15.71 4.82
N HIS A 386 2.13 15.82 3.56
CA HIS A 386 3.01 14.82 2.99
C HIS A 386 4.46 15.13 3.34
N LEU A 387 5.27 14.08 3.58
CA LEU A 387 6.67 14.26 3.97
C LEU A 387 7.49 14.99 2.90
N THR A 388 7.15 14.85 1.62
CA THR A 388 7.82 15.58 0.51
C THR A 388 7.67 17.09 0.66
N GLU A 389 6.50 17.56 1.06
CA GLU A 389 6.20 18.99 1.23
C GLU A 389 7.10 19.58 2.33
N LEU A 390 7.24 18.88 3.46
CA LEU A 390 8.10 19.30 4.56
C LEU A 390 9.59 19.29 4.17
N ILE A 391 10.03 18.26 3.46
CA ILE A 391 11.41 18.16 2.95
C ILE A 391 11.71 19.34 2.02
N LEU A 392 10.83 19.61 1.05
CA LEU A 392 11.03 20.68 0.08
C LEU A 392 11.06 22.05 0.77
N LYS A 393 10.13 22.33 1.70
CA LYS A 393 10.13 23.56 2.51
C LYS A 393 11.42 23.71 3.34
N ALA A 394 11.92 22.62 3.91
CA ALA A 394 13.11 22.62 4.75
C ALA A 394 14.41 22.85 3.96
N MET A 395 14.44 22.54 2.66
CA MET A 395 15.60 22.79 1.79
C MET A 395 15.86 24.29 1.53
N GLY A 396 14.85 25.15 1.74
CA GLY A 396 14.83 26.53 1.24
C GLY A 396 14.46 26.58 -0.24
#